data_AF-A0A0F9AYG0-F1
#
_entry.id   AF-A0A0F9AYG0-F1
#
_cell.length_a   1.000
_cell.length_b   1.000
_cell.length_c   1.000
_cell.angle_alpha   90.00
_cell.angle_beta   90.00
_cell.angle_gamma   90.00
#
_symmetry.space_group_name_H-M   'P 1'
#
loop_
_entity.id
_entity.type
_entity.pdbx_description
1 polymer ?
#
loop_
_entity_poly.entity_id
_entity_poly.type
_entity_poly.pdbx_seq_one_letter_code
_entity_poly.pdbx_strand_id
1 'polypeptide(L)' 'NKAQCQGQLMVSQRQWVDFMSHSRGLPPLIIRVERDEAYIAALKIDVEEFVGELDALVAKIRSM' A
#
# COMPACT_ATOMS: atom_id res chain seq x y z
N ASN A 1 -7.83 -1.37 6.32
CA ASN A 1 -7.18 -0.52 5.30
C ASN A 1 -5.81 0.03 5.68
N LYS A 2 -5.12 -0.46 6.74
CA LYS A 2 -3.78 0.05 7.12
C LYS A 2 -2.74 -0.15 6.00
N ALA A 3 -2.64 -1.37 5.46
CA ALA A 3 -1.70 -1.69 4.38
C ALA A 3 -1.87 -0.79 3.15
N GLN A 4 -3.12 -0.59 2.70
CA GLN A 4 -3.43 0.27 1.56
C GLN A 4 -3.01 1.73 1.81
N CYS A 5 -3.38 2.32 2.96
CA CYS A 5 -3.01 3.69 3.29
C CYS A 5 -1.48 3.86 3.37
N GLN A 6 -0.77 2.95 4.03
CA GLN A 6 0.70 3.00 4.12
C GLN A 6 1.37 2.77 2.75
N GLY A 7 0.81 1.91 1.90
CA GLY A 7 1.28 1.74 0.52
C GLY A 7 1.11 3.02 -0.32
N GLN A 8 -0.02 3.72 -0.18
CA GLN A 8 -0.22 5.03 -0.82
C GLN A 8 0.78 6.08 -0.31
N LEU A 9 1.05 6.10 0.99
CA LEU A 9 2.02 7.01 1.60
C LEU A 9 3.46 6.69 1.17
N MET A 10 3.79 5.40 1.03
CA MET A 10 5.07 4.93 0.48
C MET A 10 5.29 5.48 -0.93
N VAL A 11 4.33 5.32 -1.84
CA VAL A 11 4.47 5.75 -3.25
C VAL A 11 4.47 7.28 -3.37
N SER A 12 3.55 7.96 -2.67
CA SER A 12 3.35 9.40 -2.82
C SER A 12 4.31 10.27 -2.00
N GLN A 13 5.11 9.66 -1.12
CA GLN A 13 6.05 10.35 -0.22
C GLN A 13 5.37 11.42 0.67
N ARG A 14 4.07 11.27 0.95
CA ARG A 14 3.31 12.14 1.85
C ARG A 14 3.46 11.67 3.30
N GLN A 15 3.23 12.60 4.23
CA GLN A 15 3.33 12.35 5.67
C GLN A 15 2.03 11.77 6.26
N TRP A 16 0.89 11.98 5.63
CA TRP A 16 -0.40 11.44 6.07
C TRP A 16 -1.40 11.34 4.94
N VAL A 17 -2.45 10.54 5.15
CA VAL A 17 -3.65 10.45 4.31
C VAL A 17 -4.88 10.43 5.21
N ASP A 18 -5.93 11.16 4.83
CA ASP A 18 -7.21 11.07 5.53
C ASP A 18 -8.03 9.92 4.94
N PHE A 19 -8.24 8.86 5.72
CA PHE A 19 -9.13 7.76 5.39
C PHE A 19 -10.58 8.18 5.65
N MET A 20 -11.40 8.17 4.60
CA MET A 20 -12.82 8.51 4.69
C MET A 20 -13.67 7.26 4.45
N SER A 21 -14.65 7.03 5.34
CA SER A 21 -15.73 6.07 5.13
C SER A 21 -17.08 6.79 5.15
N HIS A 22 -17.93 6.46 4.18
CA HIS A 22 -19.23 7.11 3.98
C HIS A 22 -20.36 6.08 3.97
N SER A 23 -21.49 6.44 4.59
CA SER A 23 -22.76 5.74 4.48
C SER A 23 -23.91 6.74 4.46
N ARG A 24 -24.97 6.45 3.69
CA ARG A 24 -26.12 7.34 3.57
C ARG A 24 -26.86 7.46 4.91
N GLY A 25 -27.20 8.68 5.30
CA GLY A 25 -27.94 8.95 6.54
C GLY A 25 -27.06 9.03 7.80
N LEU A 26 -25.74 8.89 7.66
CA LEU A 26 -24.77 9.11 8.72
C LEU A 26 -23.72 10.15 8.29
N PRO A 27 -23.16 10.92 9.24
CA PRO A 27 -21.97 11.73 8.97
C PRO A 27 -20.80 10.87 8.48
N PRO A 28 -19.92 11.40 7.63
CA PRO A 28 -18.74 10.66 7.21
C PRO A 28 -17.77 10.45 8.37
N LEU A 29 -17.19 9.26 8.44
CA LEU A 29 -16.05 8.98 9.31
C LEU A 29 -14.78 9.39 8.58
N ILE A 30 -14.00 10.30 9.18
CA ILE A 30 -12.71 10.74 8.64
C ILE A 30 -11.65 10.48 9.72
N ILE A 31 -10.64 9.69 9.38
CA ILE A 31 -9.52 9.33 10.26
C ILE A 31 -8.22 9.70 9.57
N ARG A 32 -7.40 10.51 10.23
CA ARG A 32 -6.03 10.77 9.78
C ARG A 32 -5.14 9.56 10.04
N VAL A 33 -4.51 9.05 8.98
CA VAL A 33 -3.50 8.01 9.06
C VAL A 33 -2.15 8.65 8.79
N GLU A 34 -1.33 8.74 9.84
CA GLU A 34 0.06 9.19 9.74
C GLU A 34 0.94 8.11 9.11
N ARG A 35 2.04 8.55 8.50
CA ARG A 35 3.07 7.68 7.93
C ARG A 35 3.75 6.86 9.02
N ASP A 36 3.81 5.56 8.80
CA ASP A 36 4.44 4.58 9.69
C ASP A 36 5.66 3.99 8.97
N GLU A 37 6.84 4.56 9.21
CA GLU A 37 8.08 4.19 8.51
C GLU A 37 8.47 2.74 8.74
N ALA A 38 8.25 2.21 9.95
CA ALA A 38 8.55 0.82 10.26
C ALA A 38 7.65 -0.13 9.45
N TYR A 39 6.35 0.20 9.36
CA TYR A 39 5.41 -0.57 8.55
C TYR A 39 5.72 -0.46 7.05
N ILE A 40 6.08 0.73 6.56
CA ILE A 40 6.47 0.93 5.16
C ILE A 40 7.74 0.16 4.81
N ALA A 41 8.72 0.11 5.71
CA ALA A 41 9.94 -0.66 5.51
C ALA A 41 9.66 -2.15 5.32
N ALA A 42 8.80 -2.74 6.18
CA ALA A 42 8.37 -4.13 6.03
C ALA A 42 7.58 -4.34 4.73
N LEU A 43 6.61 -3.47 4.45
CA LEU A 43 5.80 -3.53 3.22
C LEU A 43 6.68 -3.48 1.96
N LYS A 44 7.73 -2.66 1.97
CA LYS A 44 8.65 -2.53 0.84
C LYS A 44 9.42 -3.83 0.58
N ILE A 45 9.90 -4.50 1.63
CA ILE A 45 10.58 -5.81 1.51
C ILE A 45 9.65 -6.83 0.86
N ASP A 46 8.44 -6.98 1.40
CA ASP A 46 7.46 -7.95 0.89
C ASP A 46 7.08 -7.67 -0.58
N VAL A 47 6.94 -6.40 -0.95
CA VAL A 47 6.63 -5.99 -2.34
C VAL A 47 7.81 -6.28 -3.27
N GLU A 48 9.05 -6.00 -2.85
CA GLU A 48 10.24 -6.27 -3.65
C GLU A 48 10.44 -7.77 -3.89
N GLU A 49 10.21 -8.60 -2.87
CA GLU A 49 10.24 -10.06 -2.99
C GLU A 49 9.20 -10.56 -4.00
N PHE A 50 7.94 -10.12 -3.87
CA PHE A 50 6.88 -10.49 -4.79
C PHE A 50 7.17 -10.07 -6.23
N VAL A 51 7.67 -8.85 -6.44
CA VAL A 51 8.02 -8.36 -7.79
C VAL A 51 9.13 -9.22 -8.39
N GLY A 52 10.13 -9.62 -7.59
CA GLY A 52 11.18 -10.53 -8.05
C GLY A 52 10.65 -11.91 -8.48
N GLU A 53 9.74 -12.50 -7.70
CA GLU A 53 9.09 -13.77 -8.06
C GLU A 53 8.26 -13.65 -9.35
N LEU A 54 7.51 -12.56 -9.47
CA LEU A 54 6.70 -12.28 -10.65
C LEU A 54 7.56 -12.12 -11.91
N ASP A 55 8.66 -11.37 -11.81
CA ASP A 55 9.60 -11.17 -12.92
C ASP A 55 10.22 -12.49 -13.37
N ALA A 56 10.62 -13.35 -12.43
CA ALA A 56 11.16 -14.68 -12.74
C ALA A 56 10.13 -15.57 -13.45
N LEU A 57 8.87 -15.55 -12.99
CA LEU A 57 7.78 -16.28 -13.62
C LEU A 57 7.50 -15.78 -15.04
N VAL A 58 7.44 -14.46 -15.24
CA VAL A 58 7.23 -13.83 -16.55
C VAL A 58 8.37 -14.18 -17.50
N ALA A 59 9.62 -14.14 -17.04
CA ALA A 59 10.78 -14.51 -17.84
C ALA A 59 10.71 -15.98 -18.31
N LYS A 60 10.34 -16.89 -17.42
CA LYS A 60 10.14 -18.31 -17.74
C LYS A 60 9.09 -18.49 -18.83
N ILE A 61 7.93 -17.85 -18.70
CA ILE A 61 6.84 -17.94 -19.69
C ILE A 61 7.28 -17.38 -21.05
N ARG A 62 8.04 -16.28 -21.08
CA ARG A 62 8.53 -15.68 -22.34
C ARG A 62 9.60 -16.50 -23.04
N SER A 63 10.30 -17.37 -22.31
CA SER A 63 11.33 -18.27 -22.86
C SER A 63 10.78 -19.62 -23.33
N MET A 64 9.50 -19.90 -23.10
CA MET A 64 8.78 -21.06 -23.64
C MET A 64 8.29 -20.78 -25.06
#